data_AF-A0A015KDL6-F1
#
_entry.id   AF-A0A015KDL6-F1
#
_cell.length_a   1.000
_cell.length_b   1.000
_cell.length_c   1.000
_cell.angle_alpha   90.00
_cell.angle_beta   90.00
_cell.angle_gamma   90.00
#
_symmetry.space_group_name_H-M   'P 1'
#
loop_
_entity.id
_entity.type
_entity.pdbx_description
1 polymer ?
#
loop_
_entity_poly.entity_id
_entity_poly.type
_entity_poly.pdbx_seq_one_letter_code
_entity_poly.pdbx_strand_id
1 'polypeptide(L)'
;MAHITGGGFIDNIPRILPKDLGVSIDSNVWELPKVFKWLKENGNIPSDELFRTFNCGIGMVLVVSSDNEIRVKKLLQQYESNVYTIGRVVTKQTNNDKHVVIKGI
;
A
#
# COMPACT_ATOMS: atom_id res chain seq x y z
N MET A 1 6.06 -10.51 2.77
CA MET A 1 6.08 -9.13 3.33
C MET A 1 6.88 -8.26 2.37
N ALA A 2 6.45 -7.03 2.13
CA ALA A 2 7.14 -6.10 1.23
C ALA A 2 7.63 -4.88 2.04
N HIS A 3 8.92 -4.57 1.94
CA HIS A 3 9.49 -3.32 2.41
C HIS A 3 9.34 -2.27 1.30
N ILE A 4 8.71 -1.14 1.59
CA ILE A 4 8.40 -0.11 0.60
C ILE A 4 9.56 0.89 0.56
N THR A 5 10.37 0.77 -0.48
CA THR A 5 11.59 1.57 -0.69
C THR A 5 11.51 2.28 -2.06
N GLY A 6 12.61 2.39 -2.80
CA GLY A 6 12.59 2.88 -4.18
C GLY A 6 11.63 2.05 -5.05
N GLY A 7 10.88 2.73 -5.93
CA GLY A 7 9.80 2.10 -6.70
C GLY A 7 8.47 1.98 -5.95
N GLY A 8 8.40 2.45 -4.70
CA GLY A 8 7.15 2.65 -3.95
C GLY A 8 6.29 1.39 -3.88
N PHE A 9 4.98 1.56 -3.93
CA PHE A 9 4.02 0.44 -3.86
C PHE A 9 4.06 -0.40 -5.12
N ILE A 10 4.16 0.28 -6.27
CA ILE A 10 4.00 -0.30 -7.60
C ILE A 10 5.08 -1.34 -7.89
N ASP A 11 6.32 -1.08 -7.49
CA ASP A 11 7.42 -2.00 -7.76
C ASP A 11 7.67 -2.99 -6.63
N ASN A 12 7.37 -2.64 -5.37
CA ASN A 12 7.75 -3.47 -4.22
C ASN A 12 6.69 -4.54 -3.87
N ILE A 13 5.38 -4.22 -3.93
CA ILE A 13 4.33 -5.18 -3.55
C ILE A 13 4.24 -6.38 -4.51
N PRO A 14 4.31 -6.23 -5.84
CA PRO A 14 4.20 -7.37 -6.75
C PRO A 14 5.30 -8.43 -6.57
N ARG A 15 6.46 -8.07 -6.02
CA ARG A 15 7.59 -8.99 -5.79
C ARG A 15 7.26 -10.15 -4.84
N ILE A 16 6.21 -10.00 -4.05
CA ILE A 16 5.78 -11.01 -3.06
C ILE A 16 4.46 -11.69 -3.42
N LEU A 17 3.88 -11.36 -4.58
CA LEU A 17 2.59 -11.91 -5.03
C LEU A 17 2.80 -12.94 -6.15
N PRO A 18 1.97 -13.99 -6.22
CA PRO A 18 1.83 -14.82 -7.41
C PRO A 18 1.48 -14.00 -8.66
N LYS A 19 1.86 -14.49 -9.84
CA LYS A 19 1.76 -13.75 -11.11
C LYS A 19 0.34 -13.39 -11.52
N ASP A 20 -0.64 -14.16 -11.09
CA ASP A 20 -2.08 -14.02 -11.38
C ASP A 20 -2.82 -13.17 -10.35
N LEU A 21 -2.15 -12.77 -9.26
CA LEU A 21 -2.72 -11.97 -8.19
C LEU A 21 -2.23 -10.52 -8.22
N GLY A 22 -3.05 -9.65 -7.66
CA GLY A 22 -2.77 -8.25 -7.42
C GLY A 22 -3.34 -7.79 -6.09
N VAL A 23 -3.23 -6.49 -5.81
CA VAL A 23 -3.82 -5.85 -4.64
C VAL A 23 -4.65 -4.64 -5.04
N SER A 24 -5.76 -4.47 -4.32
CA SER A 24 -6.55 -3.24 -4.33
C SER A 24 -6.38 -2.55 -2.97
N ILE A 25 -5.82 -1.35 -3.00
CA ILE A 25 -5.45 -0.54 -1.84
C ILE A 25 -6.35 0.70 -1.79
N ASP A 26 -6.77 1.08 -0.58
CA ASP A 26 -7.48 2.34 -0.30
C ASP A 26 -6.54 3.28 0.46
N SER A 27 -6.08 4.37 -0.18
CA SER A 27 -5.18 5.34 0.43
C SER A 27 -5.82 6.24 1.47
N ASN A 28 -7.15 6.22 1.60
CA ASN A 28 -7.86 7.06 2.57
C ASN A 28 -7.83 6.50 4.00
N VAL A 29 -7.37 5.26 4.19
CA VAL A 29 -7.37 4.61 5.52
C VAL A 29 -6.20 5.01 6.40
N TRP A 30 -5.24 5.76 5.87
CA TRP A 30 -4.19 6.41 6.64
C TRP A 30 -4.04 7.86 6.19
N GLU A 31 -3.46 8.69 7.06
CA GLU A 31 -3.16 10.07 6.68
C GLU A 31 -1.87 10.12 5.84
N LEU A 32 -1.95 10.69 4.62
CA LEU A 32 -0.77 11.00 3.84
C LEU A 32 0.12 12.01 4.61
N PRO A 33 1.39 11.67 4.94
CA PRO A 33 2.26 12.57 5.68
C PRO A 33 2.42 13.94 5.01
N LYS A 34 2.51 15.00 5.81
CA LYS A 34 2.56 16.41 5.35
C LYS A 34 3.62 16.68 4.27
N VAL A 35 4.78 16.02 4.35
CA VAL A 35 5.85 16.14 3.36
C VAL A 35 5.40 15.68 1.97
N PHE A 36 4.62 14.60 1.88
CA PHE A 36 4.11 14.09 0.61
C PHE A 36 2.91 14.89 0.11
N LYS A 37 2.06 15.41 1.01
CA LYS A 37 1.01 16.38 0.65
C LYS A 37 1.64 17.63 0.00
N TRP A 38 2.63 18.22 0.68
CA TRP A 38 3.37 19.37 0.16
C TRP A 38 4.03 19.07 -1.18
N LEU A 39 4.69 17.91 -1.32
CA LEU A 39 5.36 17.51 -2.55
C LEU A 39 4.37 17.33 -3.71
N LYS A 40 3.23 16.70 -3.45
CA LYS A 40 2.16 16.51 -4.44
C LYS A 40 1.63 17.86 -4.94
N GLU A 41 1.32 18.77 -4.03
CA GLU A 41 0.74 20.09 -4.32
C GLU A 41 1.75 21.01 -5.03
N ASN A 42 2.98 21.11 -4.52
CA ASN A 42 3.97 22.07 -5.02
C ASN A 42 4.75 21.53 -6.22
N GLY A 43 4.91 20.21 -6.34
CA GLY A 43 5.54 19.56 -7.48
C GLY A 43 4.57 19.19 -8.60
N ASN A 44 3.26 19.42 -8.42
CA ASN A 44 2.20 18.98 -9.34
C ASN A 44 2.34 17.49 -9.72
N ILE A 45 2.65 16.64 -8.74
CA ILE A 45 2.94 15.22 -8.96
C ILE A 45 1.61 14.44 -9.00
N PRO A 46 1.33 13.70 -10.09
CA PRO A 46 0.21 12.77 -10.15
C PRO A 46 0.28 11.70 -9.05
N SER A 47 -0.86 11.28 -8.51
CA SER A 47 -0.90 10.33 -7.39
C SER A 47 -0.28 8.97 -7.72
N ASP A 48 -0.42 8.50 -8.96
CA ASP A 48 0.21 7.27 -9.44
C ASP A 48 1.74 7.35 -9.44
N GLU A 49 2.32 8.48 -9.86
CA GLU A 49 3.76 8.72 -9.76
C GLU A 49 4.23 8.88 -8.30
N LEU A 50 3.41 9.49 -7.45
CA LEU A 50 3.70 9.62 -6.02
C LEU A 50 3.86 8.23 -5.37
N PHE A 51 2.91 7.32 -5.61
CA PHE A 51 2.95 5.95 -5.08
C PHE A 51 3.95 5.04 -5.76
N ARG A 52 4.38 5.36 -6.99
CA ARG A 52 5.49 4.67 -7.67
C ARG A 52 6.85 5.13 -7.16
N THR A 53 6.96 6.33 -6.63
CA THR A 53 8.25 6.88 -6.21
C THR A 53 8.47 6.75 -4.70
N PHE A 54 7.43 6.96 -3.89
CA PHE A 54 7.54 7.11 -2.45
C PHE A 54 6.72 6.09 -1.67
N ASN A 55 7.06 5.92 -0.39
CA ASN A 55 6.34 5.05 0.54
C ASN A 55 5.02 5.66 1.05
N CYS A 56 4.79 6.96 0.84
CA CYS A 56 3.57 7.68 1.20
C CYS A 56 3.08 7.44 2.64
N GLY A 57 3.99 7.16 3.58
CA GLY A 57 3.68 6.88 4.99
C GLY A 57 3.59 5.39 5.37
N ILE A 58 3.67 4.46 4.41
CA ILE A 58 3.65 3.02 4.67
C ILE A 58 5.04 2.43 4.36
N GLY A 59 5.82 2.16 5.40
CA GLY A 59 7.14 1.56 5.24
C GLY A 59 7.09 0.06 4.93
N MET A 60 6.09 -0.67 5.40
CA MET A 60 6.01 -2.12 5.25
C MET A 60 4.58 -2.59 5.02
N VAL A 61 4.43 -3.61 4.16
CA VAL A 61 3.15 -4.27 3.85
C VAL A 61 3.24 -5.76 4.15
N LEU A 62 2.26 -6.27 4.90
CA LEU A 62 2.10 -7.68 5.19
C LEU A 62 0.85 -8.20 4.45
N VAL A 63 0.98 -9.39 3.86
CA VAL A 63 -0.14 -10.15 3.30
C VAL A 63 -0.47 -11.26 4.29
N VAL A 64 -1.70 -11.28 4.78
CA VAL A 64 -2.18 -12.24 5.79
C VAL A 64 -3.53 -12.79 5.36
N SER A 65 -3.90 -13.96 5.87
CA SER A 65 -5.27 -14.45 5.70
C SER A 65 -6.26 -13.55 6.43
N SER A 66 -7.50 -13.46 5.92
CA SER A 66 -8.60 -12.70 6.54
C SER A 66 -8.80 -13.11 8.01
N ASP A 67 -8.71 -14.41 8.29
CA ASP A 67 -8.97 -14.97 9.62
C ASP A 67 -7.91 -14.54 10.64
N ASN A 68 -6.71 -14.17 10.17
CA ASN A 68 -5.61 -13.72 11.01
C ASN A 68 -5.46 -12.20 11.08
N GLU A 69 -6.17 -11.43 10.24
CA GLU A 69 -6.00 -9.99 10.11
C GLU A 69 -6.08 -9.25 11.46
N ILE A 70 -7.16 -9.50 12.21
CA ILE A 70 -7.41 -8.85 13.50
C ILE A 70 -6.32 -9.22 14.51
N ARG A 71 -5.92 -10.50 14.55
CA ARG A 71 -4.90 -10.99 15.48
C ARG A 71 -3.54 -10.36 15.18
N VAL A 72 -3.14 -10.34 13.92
CA VAL A 72 -1.85 -9.76 13.48
C VAL A 72 -1.84 -8.26 13.73
N LYS A 73 -2.92 -7.55 13.39
CA LYS A 73 -3.04 -6.12 13.64
C LYS A 73 -2.89 -5.79 15.12
N LYS A 74 -3.60 -6.50 16.01
CA LYS A 74 -3.49 -6.31 17.46
C LYS A 74 -2.08 -6.57 17.99
N LEU A 75 -1.40 -7.60 17.47
CA LEU A 75 -0.03 -7.92 17.88
C LEU A 75 0.94 -6.81 17.46
N LEU A 76 0.88 -6.35 16.22
CA LEU A 76 1.74 -5.28 15.73
C LEU A 76 1.49 -3.96 16.46
N GLN A 77 0.24 -3.69 16.84
CA GLN A 77 -0.14 -2.51 17.61
C GLN A 77 0.48 -2.43 19.01
N GLN A 78 1.06 -3.53 19.52
CA GLN A 78 1.84 -3.50 20.76
C GLN A 78 3.21 -2.84 20.59
N TYR A 79 3.71 -2.78 19.36
CA TYR A 79 5.04 -2.25 19.02
C TYR A 79 4.97 -0.98 18.18
N GLU A 80 3.93 -0.83 17.35
CA GLU A 80 3.77 0.27 16.40
C GLU A 80 2.35 0.86 16.49
N SER A 81 2.22 2.17 16.70
CA SER A 81 0.89 2.80 16.83
C SER A 81 0.12 2.88 15.50
N ASN A 82 0.84 2.86 14.38
CA ASN A 82 0.30 3.12 13.04
C ASN A 82 0.21 1.83 12.20
N VAL A 83 -0.77 0.99 12.51
CA VAL A 83 -1.03 -0.27 11.79
C VAL A 83 -2.41 -0.23 11.15
N TYR A 84 -2.43 -0.36 9.81
CA TYR A 84 -3.65 -0.20 9.00
C TYR A 84 -3.96 -1.45 8.19
N THR A 85 -5.25 -1.73 8.04
CA THR A 85 -5.72 -2.63 6.98
C THR A 85 -5.87 -1.79 5.73
N ILE A 86 -4.88 -1.84 4.84
CA ILE A 86 -4.78 -0.92 3.69
C ILE A 86 -5.53 -1.41 2.44
N GLY A 87 -5.92 -2.68 2.39
CA GLY A 87 -6.49 -3.27 1.19
C GLY A 87 -6.60 -4.77 1.24
N ARG A 88 -6.72 -5.39 0.06
CA ARG A 88 -6.94 -6.83 -0.11
C ARG A 88 -6.22 -7.36 -1.34
N VAL A 89 -5.84 -8.64 -1.28
CA VAL A 89 -5.39 -9.39 -2.44
C VAL A 89 -6.60 -9.73 -3.31
N VAL A 90 -6.46 -9.58 -4.62
CA VAL A 90 -7.48 -9.83 -5.64
C VAL A 90 -6.84 -10.55 -6.82
N THR A 91 -7.63 -11.12 -7.72
CA THR A 91 -7.10 -11.62 -8.99
C THR A 91 -6.75 -10.44 -9.90
N LYS A 92 -5.69 -10.54 -10.71
CA LYS A 92 -5.34 -9.47 -11.67
C LYS A 92 -6.48 -9.12 -12.61
N GLN A 93 -7.24 -10.12 -13.03
CA GLN A 93 -8.39 -9.92 -13.92
C GLN A 93 -9.42 -8.96 -13.29
N THR A 94 -9.72 -9.12 -12.00
CA THR A 94 -10.62 -8.21 -11.28
C THR A 94 -9.98 -6.85 -10.94
N ASN A 95 -8.68 -6.70 -11.22
CA ASN A 95 -7.86 -5.53 -10.92
C ASN A 95 -7.36 -4.83 -12.20
N ASN A 96 -8.11 -4.92 -13.31
CA ASN A 96 -7.75 -4.34 -14.61
C ASN A 96 -6.37 -4.78 -15.13
N ASP A 97 -6.03 -6.05 -14.93
CA ASP A 97 -4.75 -6.67 -15.30
C ASP A 97 -3.50 -6.05 -14.64
N LYS A 98 -3.70 -5.21 -13.61
CA LYS A 98 -2.63 -4.57 -12.82
C LYS A 98 -2.37 -5.33 -11.53
N HIS A 99 -1.10 -5.42 -11.14
CA HIS A 99 -0.72 -6.00 -9.85
C HIS A 99 -1.04 -5.09 -8.66
N VAL A 100 -1.09 -3.77 -8.86
CA VAL A 100 -1.40 -2.80 -7.80
C VAL A 100 -2.39 -1.79 -8.35
N VAL A 101 -3.50 -1.61 -7.65
CA VAL A 101 -4.46 -0.53 -7.89
C VAL A 101 -4.67 0.19 -6.57
N ILE A 102 -4.43 1.50 -6.57
CA ILE A 102 -4.60 2.36 -5.40
C ILE A 102 -5.76 3.30 -5.70
N LYS A 103 -6.75 3.33 -4.80
CA LYS A 103 -7.88 4.25 -4.84
C LYS A 103 -7.70 5.30 -3.74
N GLY A 104 -8.16 6.51 -4.00
CA GLY A 104 -8.08 7.62 -3.04
C GLY A 104 -7.25 8.78 -3.59
N ILE A 105 -6.69 9.55 -2.67
CA ILE A 105 -5.94 10.79 -2.95
C ILE A 105 -4.64 10.55 -3.68
#